data_AF-A0A1L3ZHC4-F1
#
_entry.id   AF-A0A1L3ZHC4-F1
#
_cell.length_a   1.000
_cell.length_b   1.000
_cell.length_c   1.000
_cell.angle_alpha   90.00
_cell.angle_beta   90.00
_cell.angle_gamma   90.00
#
_symmetry.space_group_name_H-M   'P 1'
#
loop_
_entity.id
_entity.type
_entity.pdbx_description
1 polymer ?
#
loop_
_entity_poly.entity_id
_entity_poly.type
_entity_poly.pdbx_seq_one_letter_code
_entity_poly.pdbx_strand_id
1 'polypeptide(L)'
;MIYIRGDRKDYDDGATSGCDGWSYAEVLPYFRRAEGNDRPAGIYHGNDRPLPVTDVPYRHPLNKAFVRASQHPMRPKFCRLCHIWRDPGVRHRQ
;
A
#
# COMPACT_ATOMS: atom_id res chain seq x y z
N MET A 1 4.78 11.93 -4.63
CA MET A 1 5.59 10.77 -5.08
C MET A 1 5.32 9.61 -4.15
N ILE A 2 5.20 8.38 -4.65
CA ILE A 2 4.84 7.19 -3.87
C ILE A 2 6.05 6.26 -3.83
N TYR A 3 6.44 5.80 -2.64
CA TYR A 3 7.46 4.77 -2.44
C TYR A 3 6.78 3.45 -2.03
N ILE A 4 6.86 2.43 -2.89
CA ILE A 4 6.28 1.08 -2.69
C ILE A 4 7.34 0.05 -3.08
N ARG A 5 7.37 -1.09 -2.36
CA ARG A 5 8.17 -2.28 -2.71
C ARG A 5 7.24 -3.48 -2.96
N GLY A 6 7.73 -4.44 -3.74
CA GLY A 6 7.04 -5.72 -3.95
C GLY A 6 7.02 -6.59 -2.70
N ASP A 7 6.15 -7.61 -2.70
CA ASP A 7 6.13 -8.63 -1.65
C ASP A 7 7.31 -9.60 -1.84
N ARG A 8 7.74 -10.26 -0.77
CA ARG A 8 8.80 -11.28 -0.81
C ARG A 8 8.50 -12.37 -1.85
N LYS A 9 7.24 -12.81 -1.94
CA LYS A 9 6.83 -13.86 -2.88
C LYS A 9 7.11 -13.46 -4.34
N ASP A 10 6.96 -12.20 -4.69
CA ASP A 10 7.18 -11.72 -6.06
C ASP A 10 8.64 -11.96 -6.51
N TYR A 11 9.60 -11.81 -5.59
CA TYR A 11 11.02 -12.04 -5.84
C TYR A 11 11.38 -13.52 -5.83
N ASP A 12 10.89 -14.26 -4.83
CA ASP A 12 11.19 -15.68 -4.68
C ASP A 12 10.62 -16.50 -5.86
N ASP A 13 9.39 -16.18 -6.31
CA ASP A 13 8.78 -16.79 -7.49
C ASP A 13 9.61 -16.50 -8.76
N GLY A 14 10.08 -15.25 -8.92
CA GLY A 14 10.94 -14.85 -10.02
C GLY A 14 12.27 -15.62 -10.02
N ALA A 15 12.91 -15.76 -8.87
CA ALA A 15 14.14 -16.53 -8.72
C ALA A 15 13.95 -17.99 -9.13
N THR A 16 12.86 -18.62 -8.72
CA THR A 16 12.55 -20.01 -9.12
C THR A 16 12.20 -20.17 -10.60
N SER A 17 11.82 -19.08 -11.27
CA SER A 17 11.42 -19.06 -12.68
C SER A 17 12.57 -18.75 -13.64
N GLY A 18 13.83 -18.78 -13.15
CA GLY A 18 15.04 -18.58 -13.96
C GLY A 18 15.72 -17.22 -13.76
N CYS A 19 15.28 -16.41 -12.79
CA CYS A 19 15.99 -15.21 -12.38
C CYS A 19 16.94 -15.51 -11.20
N ASP A 20 17.91 -16.38 -11.41
CA ASP A 20 18.88 -16.73 -10.36
C ASP A 20 19.57 -15.47 -9.79
N GLY A 21 19.72 -15.40 -8.47
CA GLY A 21 20.28 -14.23 -7.79
C GLY A 21 19.27 -13.15 -7.41
N TRP A 22 17.98 -13.31 -7.76
CA TRP A 22 16.92 -12.33 -7.49
C TRP A 22 15.98 -12.71 -6.35
N SER A 23 16.33 -13.71 -5.53
CA SER A 23 15.50 -14.04 -4.36
C SER A 23 15.42 -12.84 -3.41
N TYR A 24 14.36 -12.77 -2.61
CA TYR A 24 14.18 -11.62 -1.71
C TYR A 24 15.37 -11.41 -0.77
N ALA A 25 15.96 -12.51 -0.28
CA ALA A 25 17.13 -12.48 0.59
C ALA A 25 18.36 -11.84 -0.09
N GLU A 26 18.52 -12.05 -1.39
CA GLU A 26 19.64 -11.54 -2.17
C GLU A 26 19.47 -10.06 -2.53
N VAL A 27 18.23 -9.63 -2.81
CA VAL A 27 17.95 -8.22 -3.18
C VAL A 27 17.78 -7.29 -1.97
N LEU A 28 17.41 -7.82 -0.80
CA LEU A 28 17.16 -7.02 0.40
C LEU A 28 18.34 -6.11 0.82
N PRO A 29 19.61 -6.56 0.80
CA PRO A 29 20.77 -5.70 1.08
C PRO A 29 20.85 -4.49 0.14
N TYR A 30 20.43 -4.64 -1.12
CA TYR A 30 20.42 -3.55 -2.09
C TYR A 30 19.31 -2.55 -1.81
N PHE A 31 18.10 -3.01 -1.43
CA PHE A 31 17.03 -2.11 -1.01
C PHE A 31 17.41 -1.29 0.21
N ARG A 32 17.99 -1.94 1.22
CA ARG A 32 18.50 -1.25 2.41
C ARG A 32 19.64 -0.30 2.08
N ARG A 33 20.45 -0.61 1.06
CA ARG A 33 21.51 0.26 0.58
C ARG A 33 21.00 1.44 -0.26
N ALA A 34 19.82 1.36 -0.87
CA ALA A 34 19.27 2.47 -1.62
C ALA A 34 18.49 3.45 -0.73
N GLU A 35 17.79 2.92 0.27
CA GLU A 35 16.80 3.64 1.09
C GLU A 35 17.42 4.46 2.23
N GLY A 36 17.12 5.76 2.27
CA GLY A 36 17.33 6.65 3.41
C GLY A 36 15.99 7.00 4.07
N ASN A 37 15.46 6.08 4.89
CA ASN A 37 14.19 6.26 5.58
C ASN A 37 14.34 7.16 6.83
N ASP A 38 13.41 8.09 7.03
CA ASP A 38 13.40 8.98 8.21
C ASP A 38 12.91 8.30 9.50
N ARG A 39 12.32 7.09 9.41
CA ARG A 39 11.85 6.29 10.54
C ARG A 39 12.90 5.30 11.03
N PRO A 40 12.77 4.80 12.28
CA PRO A 40 13.63 3.74 12.80
C PRO A 40 13.69 2.53 11.85
N ALA A 41 14.89 2.22 11.37
CA ALA A 41 15.12 1.18 10.39
C ALA A 41 15.26 -0.18 11.09
N GLY A 42 14.31 -1.08 10.81
CA GLY A 42 14.40 -2.50 11.20
C GLY A 42 15.25 -3.31 10.22
N ILE A 43 15.14 -4.64 10.29
CA ILE A 43 15.87 -5.55 9.39
C ILE A 43 15.55 -5.35 7.90
N TYR A 44 14.44 -4.68 7.57
CA TYR A 44 13.95 -4.49 6.21
C TYR A 44 14.25 -3.11 5.59
N HIS A 45 14.79 -2.17 6.36
CA HIS A 45 14.93 -0.77 5.93
C HIS A 45 16.35 -0.25 6.08
N GLY A 46 16.69 0.77 5.29
CA GLY A 46 17.90 1.58 5.42
C GLY A 46 17.57 3.01 5.83
N ASN A 47 18.53 3.72 6.43
CA ASN A 47 18.36 5.09 6.93
C ASN A 47 19.42 6.10 6.44
N ASP A 48 20.52 5.66 5.83
CA ASP A 48 21.70 6.51 5.59
C ASP A 48 22.18 6.45 4.13
N ARG A 49 21.24 6.56 3.18
CA ARG A 49 21.46 6.22 1.77
C ARG A 49 20.70 7.18 0.85
N PRO A 50 21.05 7.24 -0.45
CA PRO A 50 20.80 8.43 -1.27
C PRO A 50 19.32 8.68 -1.64
N LEU A 51 18.41 7.73 -1.40
CA LEU A 51 16.99 7.92 -1.67
C LEU A 51 16.23 8.29 -0.39
N PRO A 52 15.95 9.59 -0.14
CA PRO A 52 15.18 9.99 1.02
C PRO A 52 13.74 9.50 0.92
N VAL A 53 13.32 8.70 1.91
CA VAL A 53 11.95 8.23 2.07
C VAL A 53 11.40 8.86 3.33
N THR A 54 10.38 9.70 3.16
CA THR A 54 9.81 10.50 4.25
C THR A 54 8.29 10.45 4.24
N ASP A 55 7.70 10.77 5.38
CA ASP A 55 6.27 11.03 5.45
C ASP A 55 5.89 12.29 4.68
N VAL A 56 4.74 12.24 4.01
CA VAL A 56 4.19 13.44 3.37
C VAL A 56 3.83 14.47 4.45
N PRO A 57 4.40 15.69 4.41
CA PRO A 57 4.20 16.69 5.47
C PRO A 57 2.75 17.18 5.52
N TYR A 58 2.10 17.30 4.35
CA TYR A 58 0.69 17.67 4.24
C TYR A 58 -0.17 16.47 3.86
N ARG A 59 -1.22 16.21 4.66
CA ARG A 59 -2.20 15.15 4.39
C ARG A 59 -3.57 15.77 4.14
N HIS A 60 -4.05 15.69 2.90
CA HIS A 60 -5.36 16.19 2.53
C HIS A 60 -6.48 15.48 3.35
N PRO A 61 -7.53 16.19 3.80
CA PRO A 61 -8.62 15.58 4.59
C PRO A 61 -9.25 14.33 3.96
N LEU A 62 -9.27 14.28 2.62
CA LEU A 62 -9.75 13.14 1.85
C LEU A 62 -9.00 11.84 2.17
N ASN A 63 -7.71 11.89 2.49
CA ASN A 63 -6.91 10.71 2.82
C ASN A 63 -7.49 10.00 4.06
N LYS A 64 -7.88 10.78 5.08
CA LYS A 64 -8.51 10.25 6.29
C LYS A 64 -9.91 9.70 6.01
N ALA A 65 -10.69 10.40 5.17
CA ALA A 65 -12.01 9.94 4.77
C ALA A 65 -11.94 8.60 4.00
N PHE A 66 -10.97 8.45 3.10
CA PHE A 66 -10.73 7.22 2.35
C PHE A 66 -10.41 6.05 3.29
N VAL A 67 -9.43 6.22 4.19
CA VAL A 67 -9.07 5.18 5.18
C VAL A 67 -10.28 4.80 6.05
N ARG A 68 -11.07 5.79 6.50
CA ARG A 68 -12.28 5.53 7.31
C ARG A 68 -13.33 4.75 6.53
N ALA A 69 -13.52 5.04 5.24
CA ALA A 69 -14.45 4.31 4.39
C ALA A 69 -14.01 2.85 4.20
N SER A 70 -12.72 2.60 4.02
CA SER A 70 -12.15 1.23 3.89
C SER A 70 -12.25 0.39 5.16
N GLN A 71 -12.34 1.01 6.34
CA GLN A 71 -12.56 0.31 7.62
C GLN A 71 -14.03 -0.09 7.83
N HIS A 72 -14.96 0.54 7.11
CA HIS A 72 -16.35 0.14 7.22
C HIS A 72 -16.50 -1.25 6.60
N PRO A 73 -17.11 -2.22 7.29
CA PRO A 73 -17.40 -3.51 6.68
C PRO A 73 -18.20 -3.20 5.40
N MET A 74 -17.70 -3.67 4.26
CA MET A 74 -18.40 -3.55 2.99
C MET A 74 -19.73 -4.27 3.17
N ARG A 75 -20.76 -3.54 3.57
CA ARG A 75 -22.12 -4.05 3.66
C ARG A 75 -22.65 -3.88 2.25
N PRO A 76 -22.76 -4.95 1.44
CA PRO A 76 -23.59 -4.86 0.27
C PRO A 76 -25.00 -4.60 0.78
N LYS A 77 -25.44 -3.34 0.78
CA LYS A 77 -26.87 -3.02 0.82
C LYS A 77 -27.40 -3.28 -0.58
N PHE A 78 -27.37 -4.55 -0.96
CA PHE A 78 -28.10 -5.01 -2.13
C PHE A 78 -29.57 -4.90 -1.78
N CYS A 79 -30.24 -3.88 -2.31
CA CYS A 79 -31.69 -3.85 -2.27
C CYS A 79 -32.20 -4.99 -3.16
N ARG A 80 -32.55 -6.15 -2.56
CA ARG A 80 -33.12 -7.29 -3.30
C ARG A 80 -34.38 -6.94 -4.08
N LEU A 81 -35.06 -5.86 -3.70
CA LEU A 81 -36.24 -5.35 -4.38
C LEU A 81 -35.92 -4.57 -5.67
N CYS A 82 -34.70 -4.05 -5.84
CA CYS A 82 -34.40 -3.09 -6.92
C CYS A 82 -33.16 -3.43 -7.75
N HIS A 83 -32.33 -4.40 -7.36
CA HIS A 83 -31.06 -4.75 -8.05
C HIS A 83 -30.13 -3.55 -8.33
N ILE A 84 -30.27 -2.45 -7.57
CA ILE A 84 -29.50 -1.21 -7.71
C ILE A 84 -28.76 -0.92 -6.40
N TRP A 85 -27.49 -0.53 -6.53
CA TRP A 85 -26.70 0.03 -5.41
C TRP A 85 -27.26 1.41 -5.04
N ARG A 86 -27.86 1.53 -3.85
CA ARG A 86 -28.32 2.82 -3.32
C ARG A 86 -27.38 3.34 -2.23
N ASP A 87 -26.90 4.56 -2.43
CA ASP A 87 -26.22 5.35 -1.40
C ASP A 87 -27.25 5.78 -0.33
N PRO A 88 -27.02 5.50 0.97
CA PRO A 88 -27.92 5.91 2.04
C PRO A 88 -28.02 7.44 2.25
N GLY A 89 -27.19 8.26 1.58
CA GLY A 89 -27.17 9.72 1.73
C GLY A 89 -28.11 10.50 0.82
N VAL A 90 -28.64 9.92 -0.27
CA VAL A 90 -29.45 10.67 -1.25
C VAL A 90 -30.93 10.48 -0.97
N ARG A 91 -31.52 11.44 -0.22
CA ARG A 91 -32.99 11.59 -0.17
C ARG A 91 -33.46 12.17 -1.50
N HIS A 92 -33.89 11.31 -2.42
CA HIS A 92 -34.74 11.74 -3.52
C HIS A 92 -36.07 12.20 -2.92
N ARG A 93 -36.33 13.51 -2.99
CA ARG A 93 -37.68 14.04 -2.81
C ARG A 93 -38.57 13.40 -3.88
N GLN A 94 -39.71 12.88 -3.45
CA GLN A 94 -40.82 12.57 -4.34
C GLN A 94 -41.27 13.83 -5.08
#